data_AF-E1Y737-F1
#
_entry.id   AF-E1Y737-F1
#
_cell.length_a   1.000
_cell.length_b   1.000
_cell.length_c   1.000
_cell.angle_alpha   90.00
_cell.angle_beta   90.00
_cell.angle_gamma   90.00
#
_symmetry.space_group_name_H-M   'P 1'
#
loop_
_entity.id
_entity.type
_entity.pdbx_description
1 polymer ?
#
loop_
_entity_poly.entity_id
_entity_poly.type
_entity_poly.pdbx_seq_one_letter_code
_entity_poly.pdbx_strand_id
1 'polypeptide(L)'
;GYGGGVIGRYCDQPAMFPGVAHFHTVRVAQPAGKYYTADYLRQLCDLWDLGSGVTNMHGSTGDIIFIGTTTPQIEEIFFELT
;
A
#
# COMPACT_ATOMS: atom_id res chain seq x y z
N GLY A 1 16.38 8.33 2.78
CA GLY A 1 15.04 8.73 3.25
C GLY A 1 14.28 9.39 2.11
N TYR A 2 12.95 9.30 2.12
CA TYR A 2 12.06 9.87 1.10
C TYR A 2 11.10 10.89 1.71
N GLY A 3 10.72 11.90 0.92
CA GLY A 3 9.76 12.95 1.34
C GLY A 3 8.32 12.75 0.84
N GLY A 4 8.04 11.60 0.21
CA GLY A 4 6.74 11.28 -0.39
C GLY A 4 6.65 9.79 -0.75
N GLY A 5 5.50 9.37 -1.28
CA GLY A 5 5.21 7.96 -1.62
C GLY A 5 4.14 7.32 -0.74
N VAL A 6 3.92 7.87 0.46
CA VAL A 6 2.81 7.49 1.36
C VAL A 6 1.85 8.64 1.54
N ILE A 7 0.55 8.37 1.43
CA ILE A 7 -0.51 9.33 1.71
C ILE A 7 -1.17 8.97 3.03
N GLY A 8 -0.89 9.75 4.07
CA GLY A 8 -1.51 9.61 5.38
C GLY A 8 -3.01 9.87 5.36
N ARG A 9 -3.77 9.00 6.03
CA ARG A 9 -5.23 9.12 6.19
C ARG A 9 -5.65 8.50 7.52
N TYR A 10 -6.61 9.15 8.16
CA TYR A 10 -7.18 8.78 9.46
C TYR A 10 -8.71 8.85 9.36
N CYS A 11 -9.40 7.89 9.98
CA CYS A 11 -10.85 7.93 10.11
C CYS A 11 -11.27 8.98 11.15
N ASP A 12 -12.40 9.66 10.91
CA ASP A 12 -12.98 10.67 11.80
C ASP A 12 -13.76 10.05 12.98
N GLN A 13 -14.05 8.74 12.92
CA GLN A 13 -14.75 7.98 13.97
C GLN A 13 -13.94 6.75 14.42
N PRO A 14 -12.73 6.93 14.98
CA PRO A 14 -11.82 5.82 15.32
C PRO A 14 -12.36 4.89 16.41
N ALA A 15 -13.25 5.37 17.29
CA ALA A 15 -13.91 4.52 18.29
C ALA A 15 -14.96 3.58 17.66
N MET A 16 -15.65 4.04 16.60
CA MET A 16 -16.64 3.23 15.89
C MET A 16 -15.97 2.28 14.89
N PHE A 17 -14.87 2.71 14.26
CA PHE A 17 -14.15 1.94 13.24
C PHE A 17 -12.65 1.86 13.55
N PRO A 18 -12.24 1.15 14.63
CA PRO A 18 -10.85 1.12 15.07
C PRO A 18 -9.89 0.52 14.04
N GLY A 19 -10.36 -0.43 13.21
CA GLY A 19 -9.54 -1.07 12.18
C GLY A 19 -9.06 -0.14 11.05
N VAL A 20 -9.65 1.05 10.92
CA VAL A 20 -9.25 2.06 9.93
C VAL A 20 -8.89 3.40 10.57
N ALA A 21 -8.60 3.41 11.88
CA ALA A 21 -8.13 4.60 12.58
C ALA A 21 -6.88 5.19 11.87
N HIS A 22 -5.96 4.32 11.44
CA HIS A 22 -4.93 4.63 10.46
C HIS A 22 -5.20 3.81 9.21
N PHE A 23 -5.24 4.46 8.05
CA PHE A 23 -5.53 3.78 6.79
C PHE A 23 -4.74 4.41 5.64
N HIS A 24 -3.42 4.38 5.77
CA HIS A 24 -2.51 5.06 4.87
C HIS A 24 -2.41 4.35 3.52
N THR A 25 -2.21 5.11 2.45
CA THR A 25 -2.00 4.58 1.10
C THR A 25 -0.51 4.57 0.76
N VAL A 26 0.03 3.44 0.32
CA VAL A 26 1.40 3.31 -0.19
C VAL A 26 1.35 3.24 -1.72
N ARG A 27 2.12 4.10 -2.38
CA ARG A 27 2.26 4.08 -3.84
C ARG A 27 3.51 3.29 -4.22
N VAL A 28 3.32 2.22 -4.99
CA VAL A 28 4.38 1.32 -5.44
C VAL A 28 4.62 1.54 -6.94
N ALA A 29 5.89 1.74 -7.31
CA ALA A 29 6.27 1.96 -8.69
C ALA A 29 6.00 0.72 -9.55
N GLN A 30 5.23 0.89 -10.61
CA GLN A 30 4.86 -0.15 -11.56
C GLN A 30 5.90 -0.28 -12.71
N PRO A 31 6.04 -1.47 -13.32
CA PRO A 31 6.75 -1.62 -14.58
C PRO A 31 6.06 -0.86 -15.72
N ALA A 32 6.86 -0.34 -16.66
CA ALA A 32 6.35 0.34 -17.84
C ALA A 32 5.41 -0.58 -18.65
N GLY A 33 4.27 -0.03 -19.08
CA GLY A 33 3.26 -0.80 -19.80
C GLY A 33 2.43 -1.77 -18.94
N LYS A 34 2.68 -1.86 -17.62
CA LYS A 34 1.89 -2.68 -16.67
C LYS A 34 1.81 -4.18 -17.04
N TYR A 35 2.89 -4.71 -17.63
CA TYR A 35 3.01 -6.15 -17.85
C TYR A 35 3.63 -6.82 -16.64
N TYR A 36 3.02 -7.91 -16.19
CA TYR A 36 3.42 -8.63 -14.99
C TYR A 36 3.48 -10.13 -15.27
N THR A 37 4.35 -10.81 -14.54
CA THR A 37 4.23 -12.26 -14.34
C THR A 37 3.28 -12.52 -13.17
N ALA A 38 2.60 -13.66 -13.19
CA ALA A 38 1.74 -14.06 -12.07
C ALA A 38 2.53 -14.18 -10.77
N ASP A 39 3.79 -14.65 -10.84
CA ASP A 39 4.65 -14.83 -9.67
C ASP A 39 4.99 -13.49 -9.00
N TYR A 40 5.27 -12.44 -9.78
CA TYR A 40 5.52 -11.11 -9.23
C TYR A 40 4.28 -10.53 -8.54
N LEU A 41 3.09 -10.70 -9.13
CA LEU A 41 1.86 -10.23 -8.50
C LEU A 41 1.54 -10.98 -7.22
N ARG A 42 1.79 -12.30 -7.16
CA ARG A 42 1.62 -13.08 -5.92
C ARG A 42 2.55 -12.60 -4.82
N GLN A 43 3.82 -12.37 -5.12
CA GLN A 43 4.78 -11.82 -4.14
C GLN A 43 4.32 -10.46 -3.58
N LEU A 44 3.76 -9.59 -4.44
CA LEU A 44 3.18 -8.32 -3.98
C LEU A 44 1.95 -8.53 -3.11
N CYS A 45 1.10 -9.53 -3.40
CA CYS A 45 -0.03 -9.87 -2.54
C CYS A 45 0.43 -10.42 -1.18
N ASP A 46 1.39 -11.34 -1.16
CA ASP A 46 1.95 -11.93 0.06
C ASP A 46 2.55 -10.84 0.97
N LEU A 47 3.30 -9.89 0.40
CA LEU A 47 3.79 -8.71 1.14
C LEU A 47 2.63 -7.83 1.63
N TRP A 48 1.58 -7.66 0.83
CA TRP A 48 0.45 -6.80 1.19
C TRP A 48 -0.50 -7.39 2.24
N ASP A 49 -0.27 -8.62 2.68
CA ASP A 49 -0.89 -9.17 3.89
C ASP A 49 -0.44 -8.43 5.17
N LEU A 50 0.66 -7.66 5.11
CA LEU A 50 1.05 -6.68 6.14
C LEU A 50 0.13 -5.44 6.16
N GLY A 51 -0.65 -5.22 5.09
CA GLY A 51 -1.61 -4.14 4.96
C GLY A 51 -3.04 -4.61 5.14
N SER A 52 -3.97 -3.96 4.44
CA SER A 52 -5.39 -4.34 4.47
C SER A 52 -5.76 -5.45 3.47
N GLY A 53 -4.84 -5.84 2.58
CA GLY A 53 -5.13 -6.69 1.41
C GLY A 53 -5.88 -5.97 0.27
N VAL A 54 -6.34 -4.73 0.45
CA VAL A 54 -7.08 -3.97 -0.57
C VAL A 54 -6.12 -3.18 -1.46
N THR A 55 -6.34 -3.21 -2.79
CA THR A 55 -5.50 -2.50 -3.75
C THR A 55 -6.34 -1.77 -4.82
N ASN A 56 -5.75 -0.73 -5.43
CA ASN A 56 -6.13 -0.31 -6.78
C ASN A 56 -5.03 -0.74 -7.76
N MET A 57 -5.45 -1.42 -8.83
CA MET A 57 -4.60 -1.80 -9.97
C MET A 57 -5.14 -1.06 -11.21
N HIS A 58 -4.88 0.25 -11.38
CA HIS A 58 -3.84 1.08 -10.77
C HIS A 58 -4.40 2.44 -10.30
N GLY A 59 -3.57 3.26 -9.68
CA GLY A 59 -3.86 4.70 -9.54
C GLY A 59 -3.85 5.40 -10.91
N SER A 60 -4.55 6.53 -11.04
CA SER A 60 -4.68 7.25 -12.32
C SER A 60 -3.34 7.70 -12.91
N THR A 61 -2.34 7.99 -12.07
CA THR A 61 -0.98 8.34 -12.51
C THR A 61 -0.16 7.12 -12.93
N GLY A 62 -0.55 5.92 -12.51
CA GLY A 62 0.04 4.65 -12.94
C GLY A 62 0.50 3.73 -11.82
N ASP A 63 0.71 4.24 -10.61
CA ASP A 63 1.22 3.47 -9.45
C ASP A 63 0.33 2.27 -9.12
N ILE A 64 0.95 1.18 -8.65
CA ILE A 64 0.22 0.18 -7.86
C ILE A 64 -0.14 0.83 -6.54
N ILE A 65 -1.40 0.72 -6.12
CA ILE A 65 -1.88 1.36 -4.91
C ILE A 65 -2.19 0.30 -3.87
N PHE A 66 -1.41 0.29 -2.81
CA PHE A 66 -1.67 -0.46 -1.59
C PHE A 66 -2.52 0.40 -0.64
N ILE A 67 -3.77 -0.01 -0.42
CA ILE A 67 -4.79 0.82 0.26
C ILE A 67 -4.93 0.39 1.70
N GLY A 68 -4.43 1.19 2.64
CA GLY A 68 -4.70 0.97 4.06
C GLY A 68 -3.62 0.16 4.73
N THR A 69 -2.81 0.85 5.52
CA THR A 69 -1.91 0.28 6.51
C THR A 69 -1.74 1.27 7.67
N THR A 70 -0.99 0.88 8.69
CA THR A 70 -0.70 1.70 9.87
C THR A 70 0.68 2.34 9.77
N THR A 71 0.94 3.39 10.55
CA THR A 71 2.23 4.10 10.53
C THR A 71 3.43 3.20 10.85
N PRO A 72 3.39 2.31 11.86
CA PRO A 72 4.51 1.43 12.19
C PRO A 72 4.90 0.49 11.04
N GLN A 73 3.94 0.10 10.21
CA GLN A 73 4.14 -0.87 9.14
C GLN A 73 4.86 -0.28 7.91
N ILE A 74 4.91 1.04 7.76
CA ILE A 74 5.42 1.71 6.55
C ILE A 74 6.87 1.32 6.26
N GLU A 75 7.74 1.35 7.27
CA GLU A 75 9.16 1.04 7.08
C GLU A 75 9.39 -0.46 6.81
N GLU A 76 8.58 -1.34 7.39
CA GLU A 76 8.65 -2.79 7.14
C GLU A 76 8.20 -3.13 5.72
N ILE A 77 7.06 -2.58 5.28
CA ILE A 77 6.59 -2.68 3.89
C ILE A 77 7.65 -2.16 2.93
N PHE A 78 8.28 -1.03 3.26
CA PHE A 78 9.32 -0.45 2.41
C PHE A 78 10.55 -1.36 2.33
N PHE A 79 11.01 -1.91 3.45
CA PHE A 79 12.18 -2.77 3.52
C PHE A 79 11.99 -4.09 2.78
N GLU A 80 10.82 -4.74 2.88
CA GLU A 80 10.55 -5.99 2.17
C GLU A 80 10.38 -5.79 0.65
N LEU A 81 9.96 -4.60 0.23
CA LEU A 81 9.71 -4.27 -1.17
C LEU A 81 11.00 -3.99 -1.97
N THR A 82 12.10 -3.60 -1.31
CA THR A 82 13.36 -3.14 -1.94
C THR A 82 14.56 -4.02 -1.65
#